data_AF-A0A532UIA9-F1
#
_entry.id   AF-A0A532UIA9-F1
#
_cell.length_a   1.000
_cell.length_b   1.000
_cell.length_c   1.000
_cell.angle_alpha   90.00
_cell.angle_beta   90.00
_cell.angle_gamma   90.00
#
_symmetry.space_group_name_H-M   'P 1'
#
loop_
_entity.id
_entity.type
_entity.pdbx_description
1 polymer ?
#
loop_
_entity_poly.entity_id
_entity_poly.type
_entity_poly.pdbx_seq_one_letter_code
_entity_poly.pdbx_strand_id
1 'polypeptide(L)'
;MRKAKTKKKTSIAWSKDEVKLLKKLYPRGGAGKIADRIGRPLTAVRQKAYYMGIRTSGNRFWSATEIRHLKRLYPSENVQSIADKLGRSLGAVKGKASTISLKKQGSRPWSRQEIALLKKLYPDNSARDIASELGRTVWAIVNRAHKLGLGKSIRVWSKRELNLLKRLYPSKTARQIADQIGRPVQATRLRIHKLELKKRFRYEDCHRVVNGTKKKLCRKCRKWKGESQFCRNRSSKDGLLGWCKRCLSTVRKKRRLAVKN
;
A
#
# COMPACT_ATOMS: atom_id res chain seq x y z
N MET A 1 -18.25 -24.92 11.90
CA MET A 1 -17.68 -23.73 12.56
C MET A 1 -18.80 -22.71 12.79
N ARG A 2 -19.34 -22.66 14.01
CA ARG A 2 -20.43 -21.74 14.37
C ARG A 2 -19.83 -20.33 14.50
N LYS A 3 -20.25 -19.40 13.64
CA LYS A 3 -19.86 -17.99 13.75
C LYS A 3 -20.34 -17.48 15.12
N ALA A 4 -19.42 -17.07 15.97
CA ALA A 4 -19.74 -16.43 17.24
C ALA A 4 -20.60 -15.20 16.95
N LYS A 5 -21.84 -15.20 17.46
CA LYS A 5 -22.71 -14.03 17.42
C LYS A 5 -22.03 -12.93 18.22
N THR A 6 -21.48 -11.92 17.54
CA THR A 6 -20.99 -10.70 18.20
C THR A 6 -22.16 -10.06 18.93
N LYS A 7 -22.17 -10.15 20.27
CA LYS A 7 -23.17 -9.47 21.11
C LYS A 7 -23.23 -8.00 20.70
N LYS A 8 -24.40 -7.52 20.26
CA LYS A 8 -24.65 -6.08 20.11
C LYS A 8 -24.34 -5.44 21.47
N LYS A 9 -23.28 -4.63 21.54
CA LYS A 9 -22.93 -3.89 22.75
C LYS A 9 -24.09 -2.93 23.02
N THR A 10 -24.85 -3.20 24.08
CA THR A 10 -25.80 -2.25 24.66
C THR A 10 -25.03 -0.97 24.96
N SER A 11 -25.56 0.18 24.52
CA SER A 11 -24.95 1.46 24.80
C SER A 11 -25.06 1.75 26.29
N ILE A 12 -24.03 1.38 27.06
CA ILE A 12 -23.95 1.73 28.48
C ILE A 12 -24.08 3.25 28.56
N ALA A 13 -25.14 3.72 29.21
CA ALA A 13 -25.41 5.13 29.42
C ALA A 13 -24.20 5.78 30.11
N TRP A 14 -23.93 7.04 29.78
CA TRP A 14 -22.82 7.77 30.39
C TRP A 14 -23.18 8.16 31.82
N SER A 15 -22.35 7.79 32.80
CA SER A 15 -22.56 8.17 34.19
C SER A 15 -22.28 9.67 34.41
N LYS A 16 -22.87 10.26 35.45
CA LYS A 16 -22.61 11.66 35.81
C LYS A 16 -21.12 11.91 36.08
N ASP A 17 -20.42 10.95 36.67
CA ASP A 17 -18.99 11.03 36.98
C ASP A 17 -18.11 10.93 35.72
N GLU A 18 -18.46 10.04 34.80
CA GLU A 18 -17.78 9.93 33.50
C GLU A 18 -17.90 11.25 32.72
N VAL A 19 -19.08 11.85 32.74
CA VAL A 19 -19.35 13.15 32.11
C VAL A 19 -18.58 14.28 32.79
N LYS A 20 -18.53 14.30 34.13
CA LYS A 20 -17.76 15.29 34.91
C LYS A 20 -16.26 15.19 34.62
N LEU A 21 -15.74 13.97 34.57
CA LEU A 21 -14.33 13.70 34.24
C LEU A 21 -14.01 14.08 32.79
N LEU A 22 -14.91 13.77 31.85
CA LEU A 22 -14.79 14.16 30.46
C LEU A 22 -14.75 15.69 30.31
N LYS A 23 -15.66 16.43 30.95
CA LYS A 23 -15.66 17.91 30.96
C LYS A 23 -14.35 18.50 31.49
N LYS A 24 -13.78 17.89 32.54
CA LYS A 24 -12.55 18.37 33.18
C LYS A 24 -11.29 18.10 32.36
N LEU A 25 -11.21 16.91 31.73
CA LEU A 25 -9.96 16.42 31.12
C LEU A 25 -9.93 16.58 29.60
N TYR A 26 -11.06 16.44 28.91
CA TYR A 26 -11.10 16.46 27.44
C TYR A 26 -10.62 17.79 26.82
N PRO A 27 -10.91 18.97 27.40
CA PRO A 27 -10.34 20.23 26.93
C PRO A 27 -8.80 20.24 26.99
N ARG A 28 -8.17 19.56 27.96
CA ARG A 28 -6.71 19.49 28.12
C ARG A 28 -6.03 18.52 27.13
N GLY A 29 -6.81 17.80 26.33
CA GLY A 29 -6.32 16.82 25.37
C GLY A 29 -6.15 15.41 25.95
N GLY A 30 -5.48 14.53 25.20
CA GLY A 30 -5.18 13.18 25.69
C GLY A 30 -6.39 12.23 25.75
N ALA A 31 -7.26 12.25 24.73
CA ALA A 31 -8.46 11.40 24.67
C ALA A 31 -8.19 9.89 24.86
N GLY A 32 -6.98 9.41 24.53
CA GLY A 32 -6.54 8.03 24.81
C GLY A 32 -6.43 7.75 26.31
N LYS A 33 -5.72 8.60 27.06
CA LYS A 33 -5.60 8.46 28.52
C LYS A 33 -6.96 8.58 29.24
N ILE A 34 -7.86 9.39 28.71
CA ILE A 34 -9.24 9.52 29.21
C ILE A 34 -10.02 8.22 28.96
N ALA A 35 -9.87 7.62 27.77
CA ALA A 35 -10.47 6.34 27.42
C ALA A 35 -9.99 5.21 28.34
N ASP A 36 -8.68 5.14 28.60
CA ASP A 36 -8.10 4.16 29.52
C ASP A 36 -8.63 4.33 30.94
N ARG A 37 -8.75 5.57 31.42
CA ARG A 37 -9.23 5.89 32.77
C ARG A 37 -10.74 5.65 32.97
N ILE A 38 -11.55 5.83 31.93
CA ILE A 38 -13.01 5.60 31.97
C ILE A 38 -13.35 4.15 31.59
N GLY A 39 -12.40 3.38 31.06
CA GLY A 39 -12.66 2.02 30.56
C GLY A 39 -13.54 1.98 29.30
N ARG A 40 -13.58 3.09 28.53
CA ARG A 40 -14.39 3.20 27.29
C ARG A 40 -13.49 3.28 26.06
N PRO A 41 -13.92 2.78 24.89
CA PRO A 41 -13.14 2.91 23.66
C PRO A 41 -12.96 4.39 23.28
N LEU A 42 -11.78 4.73 22.76
CA LEU A 42 -11.41 6.08 22.31
C LEU A 42 -12.47 6.74 21.41
N THR A 43 -13.10 5.95 20.55
CA THR A 43 -14.17 6.40 19.65
C THR A 43 -15.41 6.87 20.40
N ALA A 44 -15.83 6.16 21.45
CA ALA A 44 -16.97 6.55 22.28
C ALA A 44 -16.70 7.85 23.06
N VAL A 45 -15.49 8.01 23.60
CA VAL A 45 -15.07 9.24 24.29
C VAL A 45 -15.09 10.44 23.36
N ARG A 46 -14.57 10.30 22.13
CA ARG A 46 -14.61 11.35 21.11
C ARG A 46 -16.03 11.70 20.70
N GLN A 47 -16.87 10.69 20.47
CA GLN A 47 -18.26 10.87 20.06
C GLN A 47 -19.09 11.57 21.15
N LYS A 48 -18.90 11.21 22.42
CA LYS A 48 -19.58 11.89 23.54
C LYS A 48 -19.15 13.33 23.68
N ALA A 49 -17.84 13.62 23.59
CA ALA A 49 -17.35 14.99 23.64
C ALA A 49 -17.89 15.83 22.47
N TYR A 50 -18.01 15.25 21.27
CA TYR A 50 -18.65 15.87 20.12
C TYR A 50 -20.12 16.24 20.41
N TYR A 51 -20.94 15.29 20.88
CA TYR A 51 -22.34 15.57 21.23
C TYR A 51 -22.51 16.58 22.36
N MET A 52 -21.51 16.70 23.23
CA MET A 52 -21.49 17.67 24.31
C MET A 52 -20.89 19.03 23.91
N GLY A 53 -20.44 19.19 22.67
CA GLY A 53 -19.74 20.40 22.22
C GLY A 53 -18.38 20.63 22.88
N ILE A 54 -17.84 19.64 23.63
CA ILE A 54 -16.55 19.76 24.30
C ILE A 54 -15.46 19.54 23.26
N ARG A 55 -14.85 20.62 22.81
CA ARG A 55 -13.69 20.57 21.92
C ARG A 55 -12.43 20.43 22.75
N THR A 56 -11.45 19.66 22.27
CA THR A 56 -10.08 19.81 22.77
C THR A 56 -9.69 21.26 22.55
N SER A 57 -9.06 21.90 23.55
CA SER A 57 -8.65 23.31 23.44
C SER A 57 -7.61 23.45 22.32
N GLY A 58 -8.10 23.62 21.09
CA GLY A 58 -7.29 23.88 19.90
C GLY A 58 -6.49 25.17 20.03
N ASN A 59 -6.87 26.02 20.99
CA ASN A 59 -6.28 27.31 21.31
C ASN A 59 -5.64 27.35 22.71
N ARG A 60 -5.07 26.25 23.22
CA ARG A 60 -4.17 26.36 24.37
C ARG A 60 -2.95 27.19 23.95
N PHE A 61 -2.94 28.47 24.36
CA PHE A 61 -1.85 29.40 24.12
C PHE A 61 -0.51 28.79 24.54
N TRP A 62 0.52 29.07 23.75
CA TRP A 62 1.88 28.63 24.04
C TRP A 62 2.45 29.45 25.18
N SER A 63 2.73 28.81 26.31
CA SER A 63 3.41 29.51 27.40
C SER A 63 4.87 29.81 27.03
N ALA A 64 5.45 30.82 27.67
CA ALA A 64 6.87 31.14 27.49
C ALA A 64 7.79 29.95 27.85
N THR A 65 7.40 29.12 28.84
CA THR A 65 8.12 27.90 29.23
C THR A 65 8.07 26.83 28.13
N GLU A 66 6.90 26.60 27.54
CA GLU A 66 6.72 25.65 26.44
C GLU A 66 7.49 26.08 25.19
N ILE A 67 7.52 27.40 24.90
CA ILE A 67 8.31 27.94 23.79
C ILE A 67 9.81 27.73 24.05
N ARG A 68 10.30 28.01 25.27
CA ARG A 68 11.70 27.74 25.64
C ARG A 68 12.07 26.27 25.50
N HIS A 69 11.22 25.37 25.99
CA HIS A 69 11.41 23.93 25.83
C HIS A 69 11.40 23.50 24.37
N LEU A 70 10.48 24.04 23.56
CA LEU A 70 10.43 23.77 22.13
C LEU A 70 11.72 24.25 21.44
N LYS A 71 12.19 25.48 21.69
CA LYS A 71 13.44 26.01 21.13
C LYS A 71 14.65 25.12 21.46
N ARG A 72 14.72 24.62 22.70
CA ARG A 72 15.81 23.76 23.16
C ARG A 72 15.79 22.37 22.54
N LEU A 73 14.61 21.73 22.49
CA LEU A 73 14.49 20.32 22.08
C LEU A 73 14.33 20.14 20.56
N TYR A 74 13.79 21.13 19.86
CA TYR A 74 13.48 21.01 18.44
C TYR A 74 14.69 20.77 17.53
N PRO A 75 15.90 21.31 17.76
CA PRO A 75 17.05 21.05 16.88
C PRO A 75 17.45 19.56 16.80
N SER A 76 17.38 18.82 17.92
CA SER A 76 17.95 17.49 18.07
C SER A 76 16.94 16.34 18.20
N GLU A 77 15.85 16.54 18.95
CA GLU A 77 14.96 15.42 19.32
C GLU A 77 13.90 15.09 18.27
N ASN A 78 13.30 13.89 18.35
CA ASN A 78 12.14 13.55 17.52
C ASN A 78 10.93 14.43 17.90
N VAL A 79 10.24 14.97 16.89
CA VAL A 79 9.00 15.77 17.06
C VAL A 79 7.94 15.02 17.88
N GLN A 80 7.85 13.70 17.77
CA GLN A 80 6.94 12.88 18.58
C GLN A 80 7.29 12.95 20.08
N SER A 81 8.57 12.77 20.43
CA SER A 81 9.01 12.87 21.83
C SER A 81 8.76 14.26 22.40
N ILE A 82 9.00 15.31 21.62
CA ILE A 82 8.72 16.70 22.00
C ILE A 82 7.20 16.90 22.24
N ALA A 83 6.37 16.34 21.37
CA ALA A 83 4.91 16.40 21.52
C ALA A 83 4.44 15.72 22.81
N ASP A 84 5.01 14.56 23.13
CA ASP A 84 4.71 13.83 24.35
C ASP A 84 5.18 14.58 25.60
N LYS A 85 6.40 15.15 25.59
CA LYS A 85 6.95 15.99 26.67
C LYS A 85 6.14 17.28 26.91
N LEU A 86 5.61 17.89 25.86
CA LEU A 86 4.81 19.12 25.94
C LEU A 86 3.30 18.85 26.12
N GLY A 87 2.88 17.57 26.08
CA GLY A 87 1.46 17.21 26.12
C GLY A 87 0.64 17.81 24.97
N ARG A 88 1.26 18.02 23.81
CA ARG A 88 0.63 18.60 22.61
C ARG A 88 0.58 17.59 21.48
N SER A 89 -0.23 17.85 20.46
CA SER A 89 -0.24 17.04 19.25
C SER A 89 0.99 17.32 18.39
N LEU A 90 1.42 16.33 17.59
CA LEU A 90 2.45 16.49 16.57
C LEU A 90 2.22 17.72 15.68
N GLY A 91 0.98 17.92 15.24
CA GLY A 91 0.58 19.04 14.39
C GLY A 91 0.76 20.38 15.08
N ALA A 92 0.39 20.48 16.37
CA ALA A 92 0.57 21.71 17.13
C ALA A 92 2.05 22.07 17.32
N VAL A 93 2.91 21.07 17.61
CA VAL A 93 4.35 21.26 17.74
C VAL A 93 4.98 21.69 16.41
N LYS A 94 4.64 21.03 15.30
CA LYS A 94 5.10 21.41 13.96
C LYS A 94 4.65 22.81 13.58
N GLY A 95 3.37 23.10 13.76
CA GLY A 95 2.78 24.41 13.46
C GLY A 95 3.44 25.53 14.25
N LYS A 96 3.63 25.36 15.56
CA LYS A 96 4.33 26.38 16.35
C LYS A 96 5.77 26.53 15.91
N ALA A 97 6.51 25.42 15.75
CA ALA A 97 7.89 25.46 15.29
C ALA A 97 8.03 26.22 13.96
N SER A 98 7.11 26.04 13.02
CA SER A 98 7.09 26.86 11.79
C SER A 98 6.78 28.32 12.06
N THR A 99 5.82 28.66 12.93
CA THR A 99 5.49 30.05 13.29
C THR A 99 6.67 30.79 13.91
N ILE A 100 7.48 30.10 14.75
CA ILE A 100 8.68 30.67 15.36
C ILE A 100 9.96 30.34 14.59
N SER A 101 9.84 29.93 13.32
CA SER A 101 10.93 29.67 12.38
C SER A 101 12.04 28.74 12.90
N LEU A 102 11.68 27.75 13.72
CA LEU A 102 12.62 26.73 14.19
C LEU A 102 12.94 25.75 13.07
N LYS A 103 14.24 25.55 12.82
CA LYS A 103 14.76 24.56 11.90
C LYS A 103 15.33 23.38 12.68
N LYS A 104 15.13 22.17 12.14
CA LYS A 104 15.89 20.99 12.60
C LYS A 104 17.36 21.23 12.29
N GLN A 105 18.26 20.71 13.13
CA GLN A 105 19.66 20.73 12.80
C GLN A 105 19.85 19.99 11.46
N GLY A 106 20.53 20.66 10.51
CA GLY A 106 20.78 20.09 9.19
C GLY A 106 21.50 18.75 9.29
N SER A 107 21.33 17.89 8.30
CA SER A 107 22.10 16.65 8.26
C SER A 107 23.59 16.97 8.15
N ARG A 108 24.41 16.22 8.89
CA ARG A 108 25.88 16.28 8.82
C ARG A 108 26.31 16.29 7.34
N PRO A 109 27.18 17.23 6.91
CA PRO A 109 27.72 17.25 5.55
C PRO A 109 28.37 15.92 5.17
N TRP A 110 28.36 15.59 3.87
CA TRP A 110 29.00 14.36 3.38
C TRP A 110 30.51 14.55 3.26
N SER A 111 31.29 13.70 3.93
CA SER A 111 32.75 13.71 3.80
C SER A 111 33.20 13.08 2.48
N ARG A 112 34.42 13.39 2.04
CA ARG A 112 35.02 12.77 0.84
C ARG A 112 35.12 11.24 0.99
N GLN A 113 35.46 10.76 2.19
CA GLN A 113 35.54 9.34 2.53
C GLN A 113 34.17 8.65 2.45
N GLU A 114 33.11 9.25 3.01
CA GLU A 114 31.75 8.72 2.92
C GLU A 114 31.27 8.63 1.48
N ILE A 115 31.61 9.63 0.64
CA ILE A 115 31.28 9.62 -0.79
C ILE A 115 32.02 8.49 -1.52
N ALA A 116 33.31 8.29 -1.23
CA ALA A 116 34.11 7.23 -1.83
C ALA A 116 33.58 5.84 -1.45
N LEU A 117 33.28 5.63 -0.16
CA LEU A 117 32.66 4.39 0.33
C LEU A 117 31.28 4.16 -0.30
N LEU A 118 30.45 5.20 -0.39
CA LEU A 118 29.15 5.10 -1.04
C LEU A 118 29.29 4.68 -2.52
N LYS A 119 30.22 5.28 -3.27
CA LYS A 119 30.50 4.89 -4.67
C LYS A 119 30.92 3.41 -4.79
N LYS A 120 31.73 2.92 -3.85
CA LYS A 120 32.22 1.54 -3.83
C LYS A 120 31.11 0.54 -3.46
N LEU A 121 30.29 0.84 -2.46
CA LEU A 121 29.34 -0.12 -1.88
C LEU A 121 27.98 -0.16 -2.58
N TYR A 122 27.52 0.95 -3.16
CA TYR A 122 26.17 1.09 -3.70
C TYR A 122 25.80 0.15 -4.87
N PRO A 123 26.72 -0.29 -5.75
CA PRO A 123 26.39 -1.25 -6.80
C PRO A 123 25.91 -2.61 -6.28
N ASP A 124 26.59 -3.13 -5.24
CA ASP A 124 26.46 -4.52 -4.79
C ASP A 124 25.67 -4.67 -3.48
N ASN A 125 25.59 -3.62 -2.67
CA ASN A 125 24.97 -3.67 -1.35
C ASN A 125 23.58 -3.00 -1.34
N SER A 126 22.73 -3.39 -0.38
CA SER A 126 21.46 -2.71 -0.19
C SER A 126 21.67 -1.34 0.45
N ALA A 127 20.80 -0.37 0.14
CA ALA A 127 20.84 0.95 0.76
C ALA A 127 20.65 0.91 2.29
N ARG A 128 20.12 -0.20 2.83
CA ARG A 128 19.99 -0.42 4.28
C ARG A 128 21.34 -0.79 4.91
N ASP A 129 22.10 -1.66 4.28
CA ASP A 129 23.39 -2.11 4.83
C ASP A 129 24.40 -0.95 4.82
N ILE A 130 24.40 -0.18 3.73
CA ILE A 130 25.21 1.04 3.60
C ILE A 130 24.79 2.10 4.63
N ALA A 131 23.51 2.17 4.98
CA ALA A 131 23.01 3.11 5.98
C ALA A 131 23.52 2.76 7.39
N SER A 132 23.55 1.47 7.73
CA SER A 132 24.14 0.98 8.97
C SER A 132 25.64 1.26 9.03
N GLU A 133 26.37 0.97 7.95
CA GLU A 133 27.82 1.17 7.85
C GLU A 133 28.24 2.65 7.99
N LEU A 134 27.52 3.56 7.31
CA LEU A 134 27.84 5.00 7.32
C LEU A 134 27.15 5.76 8.48
N GLY A 135 26.40 5.08 9.34
CA GLY A 135 25.65 5.73 10.43
C GLY A 135 24.65 6.78 9.94
N ARG A 136 24.07 6.59 8.75
CA ARG A 136 23.13 7.53 8.11
C ARG A 136 21.77 6.88 7.91
N THR A 137 20.76 7.68 7.59
CA THR A 137 19.44 7.14 7.26
C THR A 137 19.44 6.56 5.85
N VAL A 138 18.65 5.51 5.62
CA VAL A 138 18.45 4.90 4.28
C VAL A 138 18.10 5.96 3.23
N TRP A 139 17.24 6.92 3.61
CA TRP A 139 16.85 8.01 2.71
C TRP A 139 18.03 8.93 2.36
N ALA A 140 18.92 9.23 3.31
CA ALA A 140 20.12 10.02 3.04
C ALA A 140 21.04 9.29 2.04
N ILE A 141 21.25 7.98 2.19
CA ILE A 141 22.02 7.14 1.26
C ILE A 141 21.41 7.20 -0.15
N VAL A 142 20.12 6.88 -0.28
CA VAL A 142 19.42 6.84 -1.58
C VAL A 142 19.47 8.19 -2.27
N ASN A 143 19.22 9.29 -1.55
CA ASN A 143 19.27 10.62 -2.13
C ASN A 143 20.67 11.04 -2.54
N ARG A 144 21.69 10.69 -1.75
CA ARG A 144 23.06 11.01 -2.10
C ARG A 144 23.50 10.22 -3.31
N ALA A 145 23.19 8.92 -3.36
CA ALA A 145 23.45 8.08 -4.51
C ALA A 145 22.76 8.60 -5.77
N HIS A 146 21.50 9.03 -5.68
CA HIS A 146 20.79 9.67 -6.78
C HIS A 146 21.49 10.95 -7.26
N LYS A 147 21.89 11.85 -6.34
CA LYS A 147 22.65 13.06 -6.67
C LYS A 147 24.02 12.79 -7.30
N LEU A 148 24.62 11.64 -6.98
CA LEU A 148 25.90 11.19 -7.54
C LEU A 148 25.74 10.34 -8.82
N GLY A 149 24.50 10.14 -9.29
CA GLY A 149 24.24 9.31 -10.47
C GLY A 149 24.48 7.81 -10.27
N LEU A 150 24.60 7.33 -9.02
CA LEU A 150 24.83 5.92 -8.69
C LEU A 150 23.56 5.05 -8.77
N GLY A 151 22.45 5.62 -9.24
CA GLY A 151 21.22 4.87 -9.44
C GLY A 151 21.40 3.76 -10.47
N LYS A 152 20.73 2.61 -10.26
CA LYS A 152 20.70 1.55 -11.28
C LYS A 152 20.12 2.12 -12.57
N SER A 153 20.90 2.09 -13.65
CA SER A 153 20.47 2.56 -14.96
C SER A 153 19.16 1.89 -15.35
N ILE A 154 18.13 2.69 -15.64
CA ILE A 154 16.84 2.18 -16.07
C ILE A 154 17.05 1.60 -17.46
N ARG A 155 17.07 0.27 -17.59
CA ARG A 155 17.12 -0.40 -18.90
C ARG A 155 15.85 -0.05 -19.70
N VAL A 156 15.94 0.92 -20.60
CA VAL A 156 14.84 1.39 -21.45
C VAL A 156 14.38 0.29 -22.41
N TRP A 157 13.08 0.19 -22.67
CA TRP A 157 12.54 -0.76 -23.65
C TRP A 157 12.89 -0.33 -25.08
N SER A 158 13.62 -1.17 -25.82
CA SER A 158 13.97 -0.88 -27.22
C SER A 158 12.79 -1.15 -28.16
N LYS A 159 12.79 -0.52 -29.34
CA LYS A 159 11.79 -0.79 -30.39
C LYS A 159 11.71 -2.29 -30.74
N ARG A 160 12.86 -2.98 -30.80
CA ARG A 160 12.96 -4.42 -31.06
C ARG A 160 12.24 -5.25 -29.98
N GLU A 161 12.47 -4.95 -28.70
CA GLU A 161 11.82 -5.63 -27.59
C GLU A 161 10.31 -5.40 -27.58
N LEU A 162 9.86 -4.19 -27.91
CA LEU A 162 8.43 -3.87 -28.00
C LEU A 162 7.75 -4.62 -29.15
N ASN A 163 8.38 -4.69 -30.31
CA ASN A 163 7.88 -5.44 -31.45
C ASN A 163 7.80 -6.95 -31.14
N LEU A 164 8.84 -7.48 -30.48
CA LEU A 164 8.85 -8.87 -30.04
C LEU A 164 7.74 -9.16 -29.02
N LEU A 165 7.53 -8.26 -28.06
CA LEU A 165 6.45 -8.35 -27.07
C LEU A 165 5.07 -8.38 -27.74
N LYS A 166 4.79 -7.47 -28.69
CA LYS A 166 3.54 -7.41 -29.46
C LYS A 166 3.29 -8.70 -30.25
N ARG A 167 4.34 -9.23 -30.90
CA ARG A 167 4.26 -10.44 -31.72
C ARG A 167 4.03 -11.70 -30.89
N LEU A 168 4.68 -11.83 -29.73
CA LEU A 168 4.65 -13.05 -28.92
C LEU A 168 3.48 -13.11 -27.93
N TYR A 169 2.95 -11.97 -27.47
CA TYR A 169 1.92 -11.93 -26.44
C TYR A 169 0.61 -12.69 -26.76
N PRO A 170 0.12 -12.72 -28.01
CA PRO A 170 -1.06 -13.51 -28.36
C PRO A 170 -0.93 -14.99 -27.98
N SER A 171 0.22 -15.62 -28.26
CA SER A 171 0.46 -17.04 -28.04
C SER A 171 1.16 -17.36 -26.72
N LYS A 172 2.26 -16.67 -26.40
CA LYS A 172 3.12 -16.97 -25.24
C LYS A 172 2.66 -16.29 -23.95
N THR A 173 3.08 -16.81 -22.80
CA THR A 173 2.85 -16.18 -21.50
C THR A 173 3.84 -15.05 -21.25
N ALA A 174 3.50 -14.09 -20.38
CA ALA A 174 4.41 -13.01 -20.01
C ALA A 174 5.74 -13.51 -19.43
N ARG A 175 5.75 -14.68 -18.77
CA ARG A 175 6.97 -15.35 -18.27
C ARG A 175 7.86 -15.79 -19.43
N GLN A 176 7.33 -16.61 -20.35
CA GLN A 176 8.07 -17.08 -21.52
C GLN A 176 8.63 -15.94 -22.38
N ILE A 177 7.89 -14.84 -22.49
CA ILE A 177 8.35 -13.65 -23.23
C ILE A 177 9.46 -12.92 -22.48
N ALA A 178 9.36 -12.84 -21.14
CA ALA A 178 10.38 -12.24 -20.28
C ALA A 178 11.70 -13.02 -20.35
N ASP A 179 11.63 -14.35 -20.31
CA ASP A 179 12.78 -15.25 -20.46
C ASP A 179 13.45 -15.03 -21.83
N GLN A 180 12.65 -14.91 -22.90
CA GLN A 180 13.16 -14.68 -24.26
C GLN A 180 13.76 -13.28 -24.48
N ILE A 181 13.26 -12.25 -23.79
CA ILE A 181 13.76 -10.85 -23.90
C ILE A 181 14.89 -10.58 -22.88
N GLY A 182 15.13 -11.52 -21.95
CA GLY A 182 16.09 -11.34 -20.85
C GLY A 182 15.68 -10.19 -19.93
N ARG A 183 14.38 -10.06 -19.61
CA ARG A 183 13.84 -9.04 -18.70
C ARG A 183 13.12 -9.67 -17.52
N PRO A 184 13.02 -8.98 -16.37
CA PRO A 184 12.20 -9.46 -15.26
C PRO A 184 10.73 -9.63 -15.66
N VAL A 185 10.11 -10.72 -15.25
CA VAL A 185 8.70 -11.04 -15.58
C VAL A 185 7.74 -9.90 -15.20
N GLN A 186 8.00 -9.22 -14.08
CA GLN A 186 7.17 -8.09 -13.64
C GLN A 186 7.32 -6.87 -14.56
N ALA A 187 8.53 -6.56 -15.02
CA ALA A 187 8.74 -5.49 -15.98
C ALA A 187 7.99 -5.77 -17.30
N THR A 188 8.03 -7.03 -17.77
CA THR A 188 7.29 -7.47 -18.95
C THR A 188 5.77 -7.36 -18.75
N ARG A 189 5.23 -7.77 -17.59
CA ARG A 189 3.79 -7.62 -17.27
C ARG A 189 3.34 -6.16 -17.25
N LEU A 190 4.10 -5.29 -16.58
CA LEU A 190 3.81 -3.86 -16.53
C LEU A 190 3.83 -3.26 -17.94
N ARG A 191 4.77 -3.70 -18.79
CA ARG A 191 4.84 -3.22 -20.16
C ARG A 191 3.66 -3.68 -21.01
N ILE A 192 3.24 -4.94 -20.88
CA ILE A 192 2.02 -5.48 -21.52
C ILE A 192 0.80 -4.66 -21.14
N HIS A 193 0.64 -4.35 -19.84
CA HIS A 193 -0.46 -3.54 -19.33
C HIS A 193 -0.41 -2.12 -19.90
N LYS A 194 0.77 -1.47 -19.88
CA LYS A 194 0.94 -0.10 -20.40
C LYS A 194 0.70 0.02 -21.91
N LEU A 195 0.91 -1.07 -22.66
CA LEU A 195 0.62 -1.15 -24.09
C LEU A 195 -0.79 -1.71 -24.39
N GLU A 196 -1.58 -1.97 -23.35
CA GLU A 196 -2.94 -2.52 -23.44
C GLU A 196 -3.06 -3.78 -24.31
N LEU A 197 -2.01 -4.60 -24.33
CA LEU A 197 -2.02 -5.81 -25.16
C LEU A 197 -3.02 -6.81 -24.58
N LYS A 198 -3.95 -7.26 -25.41
CA LYS A 198 -4.97 -8.26 -25.06
C LYS A 198 -4.63 -9.59 -25.71
N LYS A 199 -4.82 -10.69 -24.99
CA LYS A 199 -4.79 -12.03 -25.59
C LYS A 199 -6.01 -12.23 -26.47
N ARG A 200 -5.88 -11.90 -27.76
CA ARG A 200 -6.84 -12.32 -28.79
C ARG A 200 -6.48 -13.76 -29.14
N PHE A 201 -7.34 -14.71 -28.76
CA PHE A 201 -7.18 -16.08 -29.23
C PHE A 201 -7.67 -16.12 -30.68
N ARG A 202 -6.86 -16.66 -31.60
CA ARG A 202 -7.35 -16.95 -32.94
C ARG A 202 -8.31 -18.14 -32.89
N TYR A 203 -9.12 -18.33 -33.94
CA TYR A 203 -10.13 -19.40 -33.94
C TYR A 203 -9.46 -20.77 -33.83
N GLU A 204 -8.35 -20.95 -34.53
CA GLU A 204 -7.53 -22.17 -34.59
C GLU A 204 -6.86 -22.48 -33.24
N ASP A 205 -6.54 -21.46 -32.44
CA ASP A 205 -5.98 -21.64 -31.09
C ASP A 205 -7.00 -22.21 -30.09
N CYS A 206 -8.30 -22.09 -30.41
CA CYS A 206 -9.41 -22.47 -29.53
C CYS A 206 -10.27 -23.60 -30.05
N HIS A 207 -10.16 -23.97 -31.33
CA HIS A 207 -10.97 -24.99 -31.98
C HIS A 207 -10.10 -25.93 -32.79
N ARG A 208 -10.41 -27.21 -32.75
CA ARG A 208 -9.76 -28.23 -33.57
C ARG A 208 -10.73 -29.37 -33.85
N VAL A 209 -10.50 -30.10 -34.92
CA VAL A 209 -11.21 -31.36 -35.21
C VAL A 209 -10.23 -32.50 -34.98
N VAL A 210 -10.64 -33.50 -34.19
CA VAL A 210 -9.85 -34.72 -33.96
C VAL A 210 -10.79 -35.89 -34.23
N ASN A 211 -10.45 -36.71 -35.24
CA ASN A 211 -11.26 -37.87 -35.68
C ASN A 211 -12.72 -37.48 -35.92
N GLY A 212 -12.95 -36.45 -36.75
CA GLY A 212 -14.29 -35.92 -37.05
C GLY A 212 -14.99 -35.17 -35.91
N THR A 213 -14.46 -35.20 -34.68
CA THR A 213 -15.08 -34.56 -33.52
C THR A 213 -14.55 -33.15 -33.30
N LYS A 214 -15.44 -32.14 -33.33
CA LYS A 214 -15.11 -30.76 -32.97
C LYS A 214 -14.80 -30.63 -31.48
N LYS A 215 -13.62 -30.10 -31.16
CA LYS A 215 -13.14 -29.86 -29.79
C LYS A 215 -12.79 -28.39 -29.61
N LYS A 216 -13.13 -27.85 -28.44
CA LYS A 216 -12.83 -26.48 -28.03
C LYS A 216 -11.91 -26.46 -26.80
N LEU A 217 -10.96 -25.52 -26.76
CA LEU A 217 -10.08 -25.30 -25.61
C LEU A 217 -10.79 -24.53 -24.50
N CYS A 218 -10.88 -25.11 -23.30
CA CYS A 218 -11.33 -24.36 -22.13
C CYS A 218 -10.25 -23.38 -21.66
N ARG A 219 -10.50 -22.07 -21.77
CA ARG A 219 -9.51 -21.03 -21.40
C ARG A 219 -9.17 -20.98 -19.91
N LYS A 220 -10.00 -21.59 -19.04
CA LYS A 220 -9.78 -21.66 -17.60
C LYS A 220 -8.84 -22.81 -17.21
N CYS A 221 -9.14 -24.04 -17.63
CA CYS A 221 -8.35 -25.22 -17.26
C CYS A 221 -7.36 -25.68 -18.33
N ARG A 222 -7.33 -25.02 -19.50
CA ARG A 222 -6.43 -25.30 -20.62
C ARG A 222 -6.52 -26.73 -21.19
N LYS A 223 -7.68 -27.39 -21.02
CA LYS A 223 -7.97 -28.71 -21.61
C LYS A 223 -8.88 -28.59 -22.82
N TRP A 224 -8.56 -29.37 -23.86
CA TRP A 224 -9.42 -29.57 -25.03
C TRP A 224 -10.60 -30.46 -24.67
N LYS A 225 -11.79 -30.07 -25.08
CA LYS A 225 -13.05 -30.67 -24.66
C LYS A 225 -14.05 -30.67 -25.80
N GLY A 226 -14.97 -31.63 -25.81
CA GLY A 226 -16.08 -31.62 -26.77
C GLY A 226 -16.98 -30.41 -26.56
N GLU A 227 -17.66 -29.97 -27.62
CA GLU A 227 -18.58 -28.82 -27.59
C GLU A 227 -19.67 -28.98 -26.54
N SER A 228 -20.16 -30.20 -26.31
CA SER A 228 -21.16 -30.56 -25.29
C SER A 228 -20.75 -30.18 -23.85
N GLN A 229 -19.45 -30.01 -23.60
CA GLN A 229 -18.90 -29.65 -22.29
C GLN A 229 -18.89 -28.13 -22.04
N PHE A 230 -19.39 -27.32 -22.97
CA PHE A 230 -19.51 -25.87 -22.87
C PHE A 230 -20.98 -25.45 -22.82
N CYS A 231 -21.28 -24.31 -22.18
CA CYS A 231 -22.63 -23.73 -22.23
C CYS A 231 -22.76 -22.88 -23.50
N ARG A 232 -23.99 -22.76 -24.02
CA ARG A 232 -24.31 -21.87 -25.13
C ARG A 232 -24.12 -20.40 -24.74
N ASN A 233 -23.67 -19.60 -25.69
CA ASN A 233 -23.52 -18.16 -25.57
C ASN A 233 -23.79 -17.51 -26.93
N ARG A 234 -24.96 -16.88 -27.08
CA ARG A 234 -25.38 -16.28 -28.35
C ARG A 234 -24.48 -15.13 -28.80
N SER A 235 -23.76 -14.50 -27.88
CA SER A 235 -22.84 -13.40 -28.18
C SER A 235 -21.46 -13.85 -28.67
N SER A 236 -21.13 -15.15 -28.66
CA SER A 236 -19.87 -15.64 -29.21
C SER A 236 -20.04 -16.18 -30.63
N LYS A 237 -19.03 -15.94 -31.48
CA LYS A 237 -19.01 -16.35 -32.90
C LYS A 237 -19.30 -17.84 -33.11
N ASP A 238 -18.87 -18.69 -32.17
CA ASP A 238 -19.05 -20.15 -32.22
C ASP A 238 -20.23 -20.65 -31.38
N GLY A 239 -21.03 -19.74 -30.81
CA GLY A 239 -22.21 -20.09 -30.00
C GLY A 239 -21.90 -20.73 -28.63
N LEU A 240 -20.63 -20.88 -28.24
CA LEU A 240 -20.22 -21.50 -26.97
C LEU A 240 -19.38 -20.58 -26.07
N LEU A 241 -19.54 -20.71 -24.76
CA LEU A 241 -18.69 -20.02 -23.79
C LEU A 241 -17.22 -20.46 -23.91
N GLY A 242 -16.31 -19.54 -23.57
CA GLY A 242 -14.87 -19.86 -23.55
C GLY A 242 -14.40 -20.75 -22.39
N TRP A 243 -15.27 -21.07 -21.42
CA TRP A 243 -14.97 -21.94 -20.28
C TRP A 243 -15.93 -23.13 -20.24
N CYS A 244 -15.42 -24.32 -19.90
CA CYS A 244 -16.26 -25.50 -19.78
C CYS A 244 -17.22 -25.41 -18.57
N LYS A 245 -18.33 -26.15 -18.64
CA LYS A 245 -19.39 -26.24 -17.62
C LYS A 245 -18.83 -26.42 -16.20
N ARG A 246 -17.84 -27.32 -16.03
CA ARG A 246 -17.18 -27.57 -14.73
C ARG A 246 -16.49 -26.32 -14.18
N CYS A 247 -15.65 -25.68 -14.99
CA CYS A 247 -14.93 -24.47 -14.58
C CYS A 247 -15.88 -23.31 -14.26
N LEU A 248 -16.96 -23.17 -15.04
CA LEU A 248 -17.98 -22.17 -14.82
C LEU A 248 -18.72 -22.40 -13.50
N SER A 249 -19.11 -23.64 -13.21
CA SER A 249 -19.74 -24.04 -11.95
C SER A 249 -18.85 -23.72 -10.74
N THR A 250 -17.56 -24.06 -10.79
CA THR A 250 -16.61 -23.74 -9.71
C THR A 250 -16.52 -22.24 -9.43
N VAL A 251 -16.48 -21.41 -10.48
CA VAL A 251 -16.42 -19.94 -10.31
C VAL A 251 -17.73 -19.38 -9.75
N ARG A 252 -18.87 -19.87 -10.25
CA ARG A 252 -20.20 -19.48 -9.73
C ARG A 252 -20.35 -19.84 -8.26
N LYS A 253 -19.93 -21.04 -7.84
CA LYS A 253 -19.93 -21.46 -6.43
C LYS A 253 -19.06 -20.56 -5.57
N LYS A 254 -17.82 -20.25 -6.00
CA LYS A 254 -16.93 -19.32 -5.28
C LYS A 254 -17.55 -17.91 -5.13
N ARG A 255 -18.15 -17.36 -6.18
CA ARG A 255 -18.83 -16.05 -6.12
C ARG A 255 -20.01 -16.06 -5.15
N ARG A 256 -20.84 -17.10 -5.18
CA ARG A 256 -21.97 -17.25 -4.23
C ARG A 256 -21.49 -17.30 -2.77
N LEU A 257 -20.36 -17.95 -2.50
CA LEU A 257 -19.77 -18.01 -1.16
C LEU A 257 -19.15 -16.68 -0.73
N ALA A 258 -18.59 -15.90 -1.67
CA ALA A 258 -17.98 -14.60 -1.39
C ALA A 258 -19.02 -13.49 -1.10
N VAL A 259 -20.25 -13.61 -1.62
CA VAL A 259 -21.34 -12.65 -1.36
C VAL A 259 -22.08 -12.97 -0.05
N LYS A 260 -21.95 -14.19 0.48
CA LYS A 260 -22.60 -14.63 1.73
C LYS A 260 -21.75 -14.39 3.00
N ASN A 261 -20.54 -13.87 2.85
CA ASN A 261 -19.62 -13.55 3.94
C ASN A 261 -19.32 -12.06 3.95
#